data_AF-A0A9P1G9T4-F1
#
_entry.id   AF-A0A9P1G9T4-F1
#
_cell.length_a   1.000
_cell.length_b   1.000
_cell.length_c   1.000
_cell.angle_alpha   90.00
_cell.angle_beta   90.00
_cell.angle_gamma   90.00
#
_symmetry.space_group_name_H-M   'P 1'
#
loop_
_entity.id
_entity.type
_entity.pdbx_description
1 polymer ?
#
loop_
_entity_poly.entity_id
_entity_poly.type
_entity_poly.pdbx_seq_one_letter_code
_entity_poly.pdbx_strand_id
1 'polypeptide(L)'
;MAGEGGTLDVAQLIQAATDAARAAADAAAALRDVQASRGTGLSGKGFSEASKVIRQPDPFGSENHEEDLSKWQDFTVNFKAWLFYGDSGFESDLHRVETNYASTPIEFPRSEPNDVQERCKQLFNILTGILRGKPLRLLRQTSERNGFEVWRKLAQLFSPKTKSRSISLLAALMNIPTFSLKDKTLMDQILGLERLRTEYMRSSGTDVADDLMLSILVKSLPKALQTHIQLQMTEHSTYAQVRELVLSYESVTTTWPNVEPPDELPAAAEEAELPVAERPD
;
A
#
# COMPACT_ATOMS: atom_id res chain seq x y z
N MET A 1 0.52 78.75 46.08
CA MET A 1 -0.04 77.41 46.34
C MET A 1 0.62 76.44 45.40
N ALA A 2 1.10 75.33 45.97
CA ALA A 2 1.84 74.25 45.33
C ALA A 2 0.99 73.44 44.33
N GLY A 3 1.66 72.65 43.49
CA GLY A 3 1.03 71.59 42.70
C GLY A 3 1.97 71.03 41.62
N GLU A 4 2.69 69.97 41.97
CA GLU A 4 3.61 69.18 41.14
C GLU A 4 3.04 68.82 39.75
N GLY A 5 3.75 69.23 38.69
CA GLY A 5 3.53 68.76 37.33
C GLY A 5 4.49 67.61 37.01
N GLY A 6 3.95 66.40 36.96
CA GLY A 6 4.69 65.13 36.94
C GLY A 6 5.68 64.98 35.80
N THR A 7 6.95 64.81 36.17
CA THR A 7 7.94 64.09 35.36
C THR A 7 7.56 62.62 35.41
N LEU A 8 6.79 62.14 34.44
CA LEU A 8 6.66 60.70 34.21
C LEU A 8 8.07 60.13 34.03
N ASP A 9 8.49 59.36 35.02
CA ASP A 9 9.84 58.86 35.18
C ASP A 9 10.21 57.99 33.98
N VAL A 10 11.21 58.43 33.23
CA VAL A 10 11.68 57.77 32.01
C VAL A 10 12.07 56.31 32.31
N ALA A 11 12.51 56.02 33.54
CA ALA A 11 12.79 54.66 33.99
C ALA A 11 11.53 53.77 34.03
N GLN A 12 10.37 54.31 34.42
CA GLN A 12 9.11 53.57 34.44
C GLN A 12 8.58 53.30 33.03
N LEU A 13 8.79 54.23 32.10
CA LEU A 13 8.46 54.04 30.69
C LEU A 13 9.33 52.96 30.03
N ILE A 14 10.63 52.93 30.35
CA ILE A 14 11.54 51.90 29.85
C ILE A 14 11.16 50.53 30.42
N GLN A 15 10.85 50.44 31.72
CA GLN A 15 10.44 49.18 32.36
C GLN A 15 9.13 48.64 31.76
N ALA A 16 8.14 49.50 31.59
CA ALA A 16 6.86 49.13 30.96
C ALA A 16 7.06 48.67 29.51
N ALA A 17 7.97 49.30 28.76
CA ALA A 17 8.29 48.88 27.40
C ALA A 17 8.97 47.49 27.37
N THR A 18 9.88 47.19 28.29
CA THR A 18 10.51 45.86 28.39
C THR A 18 9.53 44.77 28.81
N ASP A 19 8.61 45.06 29.73
CA ASP A 19 7.61 44.09 30.17
C ASP A 19 6.59 43.79 29.06
N ALA A 20 6.18 44.81 28.31
CA ALA A 20 5.33 44.65 27.13
C ALA A 20 6.04 43.83 26.02
N ALA A 21 7.33 44.07 25.79
CA ALA A 21 8.11 43.32 24.81
C ALA A 21 8.24 41.84 25.20
N ARG A 22 8.43 41.54 26.49
CA ARG A 22 8.49 40.16 26.99
C ARG A 22 7.16 39.43 26.86
N ALA A 23 6.06 40.07 27.26
CA ALA A 23 4.72 39.51 27.11
C ALA A 23 4.36 39.24 25.63
N ALA A 24 4.77 40.12 24.71
CA ALA A 24 4.59 39.91 23.28
C ALA A 24 5.43 38.73 22.75
N ALA A 25 6.65 38.55 23.24
CA ALA A 25 7.51 37.42 22.89
C ALA A 25 6.93 36.09 23.38
N ASP A 26 6.42 36.04 24.61
CA ASP A 26 5.78 34.84 25.18
C ASP A 26 4.48 34.50 24.44
N ALA A 27 3.68 35.51 24.09
CA ALA A 27 2.48 35.33 23.27
C ALA A 27 2.83 34.84 21.84
N ALA A 28 3.92 35.34 21.24
CA ALA A 28 4.39 34.88 19.94
C ALA A 28 4.93 33.44 20.00
N ALA A 29 5.58 33.03 21.09
CA ALA A 29 6.01 31.65 21.31
C ALA A 29 4.82 30.71 21.48
N ALA A 30 3.84 31.10 22.31
CA ALA A 30 2.60 30.33 22.47
C ALA A 30 1.81 30.20 21.15
N LEU A 31 1.76 31.27 20.34
CA LEU A 31 1.16 31.23 19.00
C LEU A 31 1.93 30.33 18.02
N ARG A 32 3.26 30.26 18.12
CA ARG A 32 4.08 29.34 17.34
C ARG A 32 3.86 27.89 17.73
N ASP A 33 3.73 27.57 19.01
CA ASP A 33 3.40 26.22 19.48
C ASP A 33 1.98 25.81 19.07
N VAL A 34 1.03 26.75 19.12
CA VAL A 34 -0.34 26.56 18.59
C VAL A 34 -0.34 26.44 17.05
N GLN A 35 0.56 27.12 16.34
CA GLN A 35 0.72 26.96 14.89
C GLN A 35 1.44 25.68 14.50
N ALA A 36 2.42 25.23 15.27
CA ALA A 36 3.12 23.97 15.07
C ALA A 36 2.19 22.78 15.30
N SER A 37 1.35 22.84 16.35
CA SER A 37 0.29 21.85 16.58
C SER A 37 -0.87 21.93 15.58
N ARG A 38 -1.15 23.10 14.99
CA ARG A 38 -2.05 23.24 13.83
C ARG A 38 -1.42 22.81 12.50
N GLY A 39 -0.11 22.65 12.44
CA GLY A 39 0.63 22.25 11.23
C GLY A 39 0.45 20.77 10.88
N THR A 40 0.04 19.95 11.84
CA THR A 40 -0.17 18.50 11.69
C THR A 40 -1.63 18.10 11.51
N GLY A 41 -2.56 19.06 11.55
CA GLY A 41 -3.99 18.81 11.40
C GLY A 41 -4.58 19.68 10.30
N LEU A 42 -5.09 19.05 9.24
CA LEU A 42 -6.13 19.60 8.35
C LEU A 42 -5.74 20.72 7.38
N SER A 43 -4.50 20.82 6.92
CA SER A 43 -4.27 21.61 5.70
C SER A 43 -4.41 20.71 4.47
N GLY A 44 -5.27 21.09 3.53
CA GLY A 44 -5.38 20.46 2.20
C GLY A 44 -4.06 20.39 1.41
N LYS A 45 -2.96 20.93 1.98
CA LYS A 45 -1.59 20.76 1.50
C LYS A 45 -1.11 19.31 1.58
N GLY A 46 -1.46 18.56 2.64
CA GLY A 46 -0.99 17.18 2.81
C GLY A 46 -1.41 16.27 1.66
N PHE A 47 -2.71 16.29 1.33
CA PHE A 47 -3.25 15.50 0.22
C PHE A 47 -2.91 16.08 -1.17
N SER A 48 -2.69 17.39 -1.30
CA SER A 48 -2.22 17.95 -2.58
C SER A 48 -0.77 17.57 -2.87
N GLU A 49 0.10 17.52 -1.85
CA GLU A 49 1.47 16.99 -2.00
C GLU A 49 1.46 15.48 -2.18
N ALA A 50 0.59 14.75 -1.45
CA ALA A 50 0.42 13.31 -1.63
C ALA A 50 0.12 12.97 -3.08
N SER A 51 -0.80 13.69 -3.72
CA SER A 51 -1.15 13.48 -5.13
C SER A 51 -0.02 13.76 -6.14
N LYS A 52 1.05 14.45 -5.73
CA LYS A 52 2.25 14.64 -6.58
C LYS A 52 3.21 13.46 -6.50
N VAL A 53 3.22 12.74 -5.39
CA VAL A 53 4.16 11.65 -5.11
C VAL A 53 3.51 10.28 -5.32
N ILE A 54 2.27 10.13 -4.86
CA ILE A 54 1.45 8.94 -5.00
C ILE A 54 0.21 9.34 -5.79
N ARG A 55 -0.04 8.63 -6.91
CA ARG A 55 -1.23 8.88 -7.72
C ARG A 55 -2.47 8.73 -6.85
N GLN A 56 -3.37 9.72 -6.91
CA GLN A 56 -4.66 9.64 -6.23
C GLN A 56 -5.39 8.34 -6.66
N PRO A 57 -5.96 7.58 -5.71
CA PRO A 57 -6.67 6.34 -6.01
C PRO A 57 -7.79 6.57 -7.03
N ASP A 58 -7.87 5.67 -8.01
CA ASP A 58 -8.98 5.69 -8.97
C ASP A 58 -10.30 5.38 -8.24
N PRO A 59 -11.46 5.84 -8.78
CA PRO A 59 -12.75 5.54 -8.18
C PRO A 59 -12.99 4.04 -8.04
N PHE A 60 -13.48 3.61 -6.88
CA PHE A 60 -13.68 2.20 -6.56
C PHE A 60 -15.15 1.85 -6.41
N GLY A 61 -15.55 0.76 -7.06
CA GLY A 61 -16.88 0.18 -6.96
C GLY A 61 -17.65 0.17 -8.27
N SER A 62 -18.48 -0.85 -8.44
CA SER A 62 -19.34 -1.04 -9.59
C SER A 62 -20.68 -1.64 -9.14
N GLU A 63 -21.51 -2.04 -10.10
CA GLU A 63 -22.69 -2.88 -9.82
C GLU A 63 -22.33 -4.37 -9.77
N ASN A 64 -21.15 -4.76 -10.27
CA ASN A 64 -20.66 -6.13 -10.26
C ASN A 64 -19.79 -6.40 -9.02
N HIS A 65 -20.35 -7.16 -8.07
CA HIS A 65 -19.65 -7.44 -6.82
C HIS A 65 -18.38 -8.28 -6.99
N GLU A 66 -18.35 -9.19 -7.97
CA GLU A 66 -17.19 -10.07 -8.21
C GLU A 66 -16.00 -9.31 -8.81
N GLU A 67 -16.28 -8.36 -9.70
CA GLU A 67 -15.28 -7.45 -10.24
C GLU A 67 -14.69 -6.55 -9.15
N ASP A 68 -15.52 -6.04 -8.24
CA ASP A 68 -15.05 -5.23 -7.12
C ASP A 68 -14.19 -6.05 -6.15
N LEU A 69 -14.49 -7.34 -5.95
CA LEU A 69 -13.69 -8.24 -5.11
C LEU A 69 -12.28 -8.45 -5.67
N SER A 70 -12.13 -8.58 -6.99
CA SER A 70 -10.81 -8.78 -7.61
C SER A 70 -9.94 -7.52 -7.54
N LYS A 71 -10.56 -6.33 -7.59
CA LYS A 71 -9.87 -5.02 -7.52
C LYS A 71 -9.63 -4.51 -6.10
N TRP A 72 -10.29 -5.07 -5.09
CA TRP A 72 -10.28 -4.54 -3.72
C TRP A 72 -8.87 -4.46 -3.11
N GLN A 73 -8.01 -5.45 -3.36
CA GLN A 73 -6.67 -5.47 -2.80
C GLN A 73 -5.80 -4.34 -3.35
N ASP A 74 -5.78 -4.18 -4.68
CA ASP A 74 -5.02 -3.14 -5.36
C ASP A 74 -5.53 -1.75 -4.94
N PHE A 75 -6.86 -1.58 -4.88
CA PHE A 75 -7.47 -0.36 -4.37
C PHE A 75 -7.02 -0.06 -2.94
N THR A 76 -7.10 -1.05 -2.03
CA THR A 76 -6.77 -0.85 -0.61
C THR A 76 -5.30 -0.46 -0.43
N VAL A 77 -4.38 -1.11 -1.14
CA VAL A 77 -2.94 -0.80 -1.07
C VAL A 77 -2.68 0.62 -1.54
N ASN A 78 -3.19 0.99 -2.73
CA ASN A 78 -2.99 2.33 -3.28
C ASN A 78 -3.67 3.40 -2.39
N PHE A 79 -4.91 3.14 -1.96
CA PHE A 79 -5.66 4.04 -1.09
C PHE A 79 -4.96 4.31 0.23
N LYS A 80 -4.50 3.27 0.92
CA LYS A 80 -3.75 3.41 2.18
C LYS A 80 -2.44 4.15 1.98
N ALA A 81 -1.67 3.82 0.94
CA ALA A 81 -0.40 4.49 0.65
C ALA A 81 -0.60 6.00 0.44
N TRP A 82 -1.57 6.39 -0.38
CA TRP A 82 -1.91 7.80 -0.61
C TRP A 82 -2.46 8.48 0.66
N LEU A 83 -3.32 7.80 1.40
CA LEU A 83 -3.94 8.31 2.63
C LEU A 83 -2.89 8.59 3.71
N PHE A 84 -1.99 7.63 3.95
CA PHE A 84 -0.96 7.70 5.01
C PHE A 84 0.12 8.72 4.67
N TYR A 85 0.42 8.91 3.39
CA TYR A 85 1.30 9.99 2.97
C TYR A 85 0.66 11.37 3.21
N GLY A 86 -0.64 11.50 2.95
CA GLY A 86 -1.36 12.76 3.17
C GLY A 86 -1.54 13.12 4.64
N ASP A 87 -1.76 12.13 5.50
CA ASP A 87 -1.80 12.25 6.96
C ASP A 87 -1.48 10.89 7.61
N SER A 88 -0.33 10.83 8.30
CA SER A 88 0.17 9.61 8.93
C SER A 88 -0.71 9.12 10.09
N GLY A 89 -1.55 9.98 10.67
CA GLY A 89 -2.48 9.60 11.75
C GLY A 89 -3.51 8.56 11.29
N PHE A 90 -3.79 8.48 9.98
CA PHE A 90 -4.65 7.45 9.42
C PHE A 90 -4.08 6.04 9.54
N GLU A 91 -2.76 5.87 9.62
CA GLU A 91 -2.15 4.53 9.74
C GLU A 91 -2.57 3.87 11.06
N SER A 92 -2.41 4.57 12.18
CA SER A 92 -2.84 4.10 13.49
C SER A 92 -4.35 3.91 13.58
N ASP A 93 -5.13 4.83 12.98
CA ASP A 93 -6.59 4.77 13.04
C ASP A 93 -7.13 3.58 12.24
N LEU A 94 -6.69 3.39 10.99
CA LEU A 94 -7.14 2.26 10.17
C LEU A 94 -6.65 0.93 10.73
N HIS A 95 -5.42 0.87 11.26
CA HIS A 95 -4.93 -0.34 11.92
C HIS A 95 -5.82 -0.73 13.11
N ARG A 96 -6.22 0.25 13.93
CA ARG A 96 -7.15 0.03 15.05
C ARG A 96 -8.52 -0.48 14.57
N VAL A 97 -9.07 0.09 13.50
CA VAL A 97 -10.35 -0.35 12.91
C VAL A 97 -10.29 -1.79 12.44
N GLU A 98 -9.21 -2.17 11.72
CA GLU A 98 -9.07 -3.49 11.12
C GLU A 98 -8.77 -4.61 12.13
N THR A 99 -8.04 -4.29 13.20
CA THR A 99 -7.65 -5.25 14.23
C THR A 99 -8.73 -5.40 15.30
N ASN A 100 -9.26 -4.28 15.82
CA ASN A 100 -10.09 -4.31 17.03
C ASN A 100 -11.59 -4.41 16.74
N TYR A 101 -12.02 -4.00 15.54
CA TYR A 101 -13.44 -3.84 15.22
C TYR A 101 -13.88 -4.65 14.01
N ALA A 102 -13.13 -5.68 13.60
CA ALA A 102 -13.44 -6.45 12.39
C ALA A 102 -14.90 -6.95 12.30
N SER A 103 -15.55 -7.18 13.44
CA SER A 103 -16.94 -7.70 13.52
C SER A 103 -17.92 -6.81 14.30
N THR A 104 -17.46 -5.72 14.93
CA THR A 104 -18.30 -4.87 15.79
C THR A 104 -18.56 -3.52 15.13
N PRO A 105 -19.83 -3.06 15.05
CA PRO A 105 -20.12 -1.72 14.57
C PRO A 105 -19.38 -0.65 15.39
N ILE A 106 -18.80 0.33 14.70
CA ILE A 106 -18.07 1.44 15.30
C ILE A 106 -19.02 2.62 15.39
N GLU A 107 -19.32 3.05 16.60
CA GLU A 107 -19.99 4.33 16.84
C GLU A 107 -19.05 5.50 16.56
N PHE A 108 -19.58 6.70 16.31
CA PHE A 108 -18.72 7.87 16.09
C PHE A 108 -17.84 8.10 17.34
N PRO A 109 -16.51 8.32 17.18
CA PRO A 109 -15.56 8.32 18.29
C PRO A 109 -15.61 9.61 19.15
N ARG A 110 -16.74 9.88 19.81
CA ARG A 110 -16.99 11.12 20.57
C ARG A 110 -16.05 11.32 21.76
N SER A 111 -15.58 10.22 22.35
CA SER A 111 -14.68 10.21 23.49
C SER A 111 -13.20 10.33 23.10
N GLU A 112 -12.87 10.19 21.81
CA GLU A 112 -11.50 10.29 21.33
C GLU A 112 -11.06 11.74 21.18
N PRO A 113 -9.74 12.00 21.12
CA PRO A 113 -9.18 13.29 20.78
C PRO A 113 -9.79 13.92 19.51
N ASN A 114 -9.87 15.25 19.47
CA ASN A 114 -10.51 15.98 18.37
C ASN A 114 -9.89 15.68 17.00
N ASP A 115 -8.59 15.45 16.94
CA ASP A 115 -7.87 15.07 15.71
C ASP A 115 -8.35 13.72 15.16
N VAL A 116 -8.60 12.72 16.03
CA VAL A 116 -9.18 11.42 15.63
C VAL A 116 -10.60 11.61 15.09
N GLN A 117 -11.40 12.46 15.74
CA GLN A 117 -12.76 12.78 15.28
C GLN A 117 -12.77 13.48 13.92
N GLU A 118 -11.82 14.39 13.70
CA GLU A 118 -11.65 15.10 12.44
C GLU A 118 -11.18 14.17 11.33
N ARG A 119 -10.18 13.31 11.60
CA ARG A 119 -9.75 12.26 10.66
C ARG A 119 -10.88 11.30 10.30
N CYS A 120 -11.71 10.90 11.27
CA CYS A 120 -12.91 10.09 11.01
C CYS A 120 -13.86 10.76 9.99
N LYS A 121 -14.17 12.04 10.18
CA LYS A 121 -15.02 12.82 9.26
C LYS A 121 -14.34 13.05 7.92
N GLN A 122 -13.03 13.25 7.92
CA GLN A 122 -12.23 13.47 6.71
C GLN A 122 -12.20 12.21 5.85
N LEU A 123 -11.98 11.04 6.45
CA LEU A 123 -12.04 9.74 5.78
C LEU A 123 -13.40 9.54 5.12
N PHE A 124 -14.50 9.87 5.80
CA PHE A 124 -15.83 9.81 5.20
C PHE A 124 -15.95 10.66 3.93
N ASN A 125 -15.41 11.87 3.93
CA ASN A 125 -15.47 12.76 2.77
C ASN A 125 -14.61 12.26 1.61
N ILE A 126 -13.41 11.77 1.91
CA ILE A 126 -12.50 11.18 0.92
C ILE A 126 -13.19 9.97 0.27
N LEU A 127 -13.73 9.05 1.09
CA LEU A 127 -14.47 7.88 0.62
C LEU A 127 -15.71 8.29 -0.20
N THR A 128 -16.40 9.36 0.15
CA THR A 128 -17.52 9.88 -0.65
C THR A 128 -17.08 10.28 -2.07
N GLY A 129 -15.88 10.85 -2.21
CA GLY A 129 -15.34 11.27 -3.51
C GLY A 129 -14.92 10.11 -4.41
N ILE A 130 -14.40 9.02 -3.83
CA ILE A 130 -13.80 7.90 -4.60
C ILE A 130 -14.72 6.69 -4.75
N LEU A 131 -15.67 6.46 -3.86
CA LEU A 131 -16.54 5.27 -3.95
C LEU A 131 -17.64 5.44 -5.00
N ARG A 132 -17.97 4.35 -5.69
CA ARG A 132 -19.03 4.25 -6.71
C ARG A 132 -19.90 3.02 -6.47
N GLY A 133 -21.02 2.90 -7.17
CA GLY A 133 -21.89 1.72 -7.16
C GLY A 133 -22.32 1.24 -5.76
N LYS A 134 -22.17 -0.06 -5.52
CA LYS A 134 -22.54 -0.72 -4.24
C LYS A 134 -21.78 -0.15 -3.02
N PRO A 135 -20.43 0.04 -3.03
CA PRO A 135 -19.70 0.72 -1.95
C PRO A 135 -20.28 2.08 -1.56
N LEU A 136 -20.66 2.91 -2.54
CA LEU A 136 -21.20 4.25 -2.26
C LEU A 136 -22.59 4.19 -1.61
N ARG A 137 -23.44 3.24 -2.01
CA ARG A 137 -24.74 3.00 -1.35
C ARG A 137 -24.56 2.64 0.13
N LEU A 138 -23.56 1.81 0.43
CA LEU A 138 -23.19 1.44 1.79
C LEU A 138 -22.73 2.66 2.60
N LEU A 139 -21.91 3.54 2.01
CA LEU A 139 -21.47 4.79 2.65
C LEU A 139 -22.67 5.68 3.00
N ARG A 140 -23.64 5.84 2.08
CA ARG A 140 -24.83 6.68 2.28
C ARG A 140 -25.75 6.21 3.42
N GLN A 141 -25.68 4.93 3.78
CA GLN A 141 -26.43 4.35 4.90
C GLN A 141 -25.73 4.56 6.25
N THR A 142 -24.52 5.13 6.26
CA THR A 142 -23.74 5.32 7.48
C THR A 142 -23.95 6.73 8.02
N SER A 143 -24.40 6.82 9.27
CA SER A 143 -24.73 8.08 9.95
C SER A 143 -23.48 8.85 10.39
N GLU A 144 -23.68 10.13 10.75
CA GLU A 144 -22.69 10.96 11.46
C GLU A 144 -21.37 11.24 10.72
N ARG A 145 -21.31 10.97 9.42
CA ARG A 145 -20.08 11.05 8.62
C ARG A 145 -18.96 10.19 9.25
N ASN A 146 -19.33 9.02 9.76
CA ASN A 146 -18.39 8.11 10.39
C ASN A 146 -17.58 7.33 9.34
N GLY A 147 -16.39 7.84 8.99
CA GLY A 147 -15.52 7.21 7.99
C GLY A 147 -14.94 5.88 8.46
N PHE A 148 -14.71 5.70 9.76
CA PHE A 148 -14.18 4.46 10.33
C PHE A 148 -15.16 3.31 10.19
N GLU A 149 -16.45 3.55 10.45
CA GLU A 149 -17.49 2.54 10.24
C GLU A 149 -17.68 2.20 8.76
N VAL A 150 -17.59 3.18 7.87
CA VAL A 150 -17.59 2.91 6.42
C VAL A 150 -16.42 2.01 6.05
N TRP A 151 -15.20 2.33 6.50
CA TRP A 151 -14.01 1.52 6.23
C TRP A 151 -14.17 0.08 6.72
N ARG A 152 -14.62 -0.10 7.97
CA ARG A 152 -14.90 -1.42 8.56
C ARG A 152 -15.89 -2.22 7.72
N LYS A 153 -17.01 -1.61 7.34
CA LYS A 153 -18.05 -2.26 6.52
C LYS A 153 -17.53 -2.64 5.12
N LEU A 154 -16.70 -1.79 4.50
CA LEU A 154 -16.08 -2.11 3.21
C LEU A 154 -15.10 -3.28 3.33
N ALA A 155 -14.25 -3.27 4.36
CA ALA A 155 -13.33 -4.38 4.64
C ALA A 155 -14.11 -5.68 4.88
N GLN A 156 -15.22 -5.64 5.61
CA GLN A 156 -16.09 -6.80 5.82
C GLN A 156 -16.75 -7.28 4.52
N LEU A 157 -17.16 -6.35 3.65
CA LEU A 157 -17.85 -6.66 2.40
C LEU A 157 -16.92 -7.26 1.34
N PHE A 158 -15.69 -6.75 1.23
CA PHE A 158 -14.76 -7.12 0.15
C PHE A 158 -13.57 -7.98 0.62
N SER A 159 -13.37 -8.12 1.92
CA SER A 159 -12.41 -9.04 2.52
C SER A 159 -13.06 -9.85 3.66
N PRO A 160 -14.12 -10.63 3.36
CA PRO A 160 -14.77 -11.44 4.38
C PRO A 160 -13.80 -12.54 4.87
N LYS A 161 -13.44 -12.47 6.15
CA LYS A 161 -12.70 -13.53 6.84
C LYS A 161 -13.64 -14.71 7.12
N THR A 162 -13.83 -15.60 6.14
CA THR A 162 -14.64 -16.80 6.32
C THR A 162 -13.76 -17.99 6.66
N LYS A 163 -14.18 -18.83 7.62
CA LYS A 163 -13.49 -20.10 7.92
C LYS A 163 -13.37 -20.99 6.68
N SER A 164 -14.39 -20.98 5.82
CA SER A 164 -14.38 -21.68 4.54
C SER A 164 -13.23 -21.24 3.64
N ARG A 165 -13.02 -19.92 3.46
CA ARG A 165 -11.89 -19.37 2.69
C ARG A 165 -10.55 -19.79 3.29
N SER A 166 -10.39 -19.73 4.62
CA SER A 166 -9.16 -20.16 5.28
C SER A 166 -8.86 -21.64 5.06
N ILE A 167 -9.89 -22.50 5.09
CA ILE A 167 -9.75 -23.93 4.77
C ILE A 167 -9.36 -24.13 3.31
N SER A 168 -10.02 -23.43 2.37
CA SER A 168 -9.69 -23.53 0.95
C SER A 168 -8.28 -23.04 0.62
N LEU A 169 -7.82 -21.95 1.24
CA LEU A 169 -6.46 -21.43 1.08
C LEU A 169 -5.42 -22.39 1.63
N LEU A 170 -5.65 -22.97 2.82
CA LEU A 170 -4.75 -23.99 3.37
C LEU A 170 -4.72 -25.24 2.49
N ALA A 171 -5.88 -25.69 2.01
CA ALA A 171 -5.97 -26.83 1.10
C ALA A 171 -5.24 -26.57 -0.22
N ALA A 172 -5.34 -25.36 -0.77
CA ALA A 172 -4.60 -24.95 -1.96
C ALA A 172 -3.09 -24.93 -1.70
N LEU A 173 -2.66 -24.37 -0.56
CA LEU A 173 -1.24 -24.32 -0.15
C LEU A 173 -0.64 -25.73 0.00
N MET A 174 -1.35 -26.65 0.66
CA MET A 174 -0.90 -28.04 0.88
C MET A 174 -0.84 -28.87 -0.42
N ASN A 175 -1.60 -28.47 -1.44
CA ASN A 175 -1.74 -29.19 -2.72
C ASN A 175 -1.23 -28.39 -3.90
N ILE A 176 -0.22 -27.54 -3.69
CA ILE A 176 0.44 -26.83 -4.78
C ILE A 176 1.01 -27.83 -5.79
N PRO A 177 0.69 -27.67 -7.10
CA PRO A 177 1.19 -28.57 -8.13
C PRO A 177 2.70 -28.45 -8.27
N THR A 178 3.32 -29.47 -8.86
CA THR A 178 4.75 -29.43 -9.18
C THR A 178 5.05 -28.23 -10.07
N PHE A 179 6.10 -27.49 -9.74
CA PHE A 179 6.53 -26.31 -10.49
C PHE A 179 6.91 -26.69 -11.92
N SER A 180 6.41 -25.90 -12.87
CA SER A 180 6.72 -26.03 -14.30
C SER A 180 7.90 -25.13 -14.63
N LEU A 181 8.96 -25.68 -15.20
CA LEU A 181 10.09 -24.90 -15.73
C LEU A 181 9.84 -24.39 -17.17
N LYS A 182 8.70 -24.75 -17.78
CA LYS A 182 8.41 -24.41 -19.19
C LYS A 182 7.71 -23.06 -19.33
N ASP A 183 6.78 -22.78 -18.44
CA ASP A 183 5.82 -21.68 -18.61
C ASP A 183 6.08 -20.50 -17.67
N LYS A 184 6.78 -20.74 -16.55
CA LYS A 184 7.01 -19.76 -15.49
C LYS A 184 8.38 -19.97 -14.86
N THR A 185 8.99 -18.88 -14.41
CA THR A 185 10.21 -18.95 -13.60
C THR A 185 9.93 -19.62 -12.26
N LEU A 186 10.96 -20.20 -11.64
CA LEU A 186 10.86 -20.70 -10.26
C LEU A 186 10.58 -19.56 -9.29
N MET A 187 11.17 -18.37 -9.54
CA MET A 187 10.86 -17.15 -8.78
C MET A 187 9.36 -16.83 -8.77
N ASP A 188 8.70 -16.76 -9.93
CA ASP A 188 7.27 -16.42 -10.01
C ASP A 188 6.40 -17.44 -9.27
N GLN A 189 6.78 -18.72 -9.31
CA GLN A 189 6.08 -19.81 -8.65
C GLN A 189 6.25 -19.76 -7.12
N ILE A 190 7.46 -19.44 -6.64
CA ILE A 190 7.74 -19.21 -5.21
C ILE A 190 6.96 -17.99 -4.71
N LEU A 191 6.94 -16.89 -5.47
CA LEU A 191 6.14 -15.72 -5.11
C LEU A 191 4.63 -16.07 -5.04
N GLY A 192 4.15 -16.94 -5.93
CA GLY A 192 2.79 -17.47 -5.86
C GLY A 192 2.51 -18.25 -4.57
N LEU A 193 3.42 -19.13 -4.17
CA LEU A 193 3.38 -19.89 -2.91
C LEU A 193 3.36 -18.94 -1.69
N GLU A 194 4.26 -17.96 -1.62
CA GLU A 194 4.36 -17.00 -0.52
C GLU A 194 3.12 -16.09 -0.42
N ARG A 195 2.53 -15.72 -1.56
CA ARG A 195 1.25 -15.00 -1.62
C ARG A 195 0.11 -15.83 -1.02
N LEU A 196 0.06 -17.14 -1.30
CA LEU A 196 -0.94 -18.03 -0.71
C LEU A 196 -0.79 -18.14 0.81
N ARG A 197 0.45 -18.23 1.34
CA ARG A 197 0.71 -18.21 2.80
C ARG A 197 0.20 -16.91 3.42
N THR A 198 0.53 -15.78 2.81
CA THR A 198 0.13 -14.44 3.30
C THR A 198 -1.39 -14.31 3.34
N GLU A 199 -2.08 -14.78 2.31
CA GLU A 199 -3.53 -14.73 2.23
C GLU A 199 -4.20 -15.68 3.23
N TYR A 200 -3.63 -16.87 3.47
CA TYR A 200 -4.07 -17.76 4.55
C TYR A 200 -3.92 -17.10 5.92
N MET A 201 -2.75 -16.53 6.22
CA MET A 201 -2.48 -15.84 7.49
C MET A 201 -3.49 -14.71 7.73
N ARG A 202 -3.81 -13.95 6.69
CA ARG A 202 -4.80 -12.87 6.73
C ARG A 202 -6.22 -13.38 7.00
N SER A 203 -6.61 -14.51 6.41
CA SER A 203 -7.97 -15.04 6.54
C SER A 203 -8.18 -15.85 7.82
N SER A 204 -7.15 -16.56 8.29
CA SER A 204 -7.19 -17.45 9.47
C SER A 204 -6.75 -16.76 10.76
N GLY A 205 -5.93 -15.70 10.65
CA GLY A 205 -5.24 -15.05 11.77
C GLY A 205 -4.07 -15.87 12.32
N THR A 206 -3.75 -17.01 11.71
CA THR A 206 -2.67 -17.92 12.13
C THR A 206 -1.71 -18.11 10.96
N ASP A 207 -0.42 -18.00 11.21
CA ASP A 207 0.59 -18.25 10.18
C ASP A 207 0.87 -19.76 10.03
N VAL A 208 1.36 -20.13 8.85
CA VAL A 208 1.83 -21.49 8.58
C VAL A 208 3.26 -21.62 9.11
N ALA A 209 3.52 -22.69 9.87
CA ALA A 209 4.86 -22.96 10.39
C ALA A 209 5.90 -23.05 9.25
N ASP A 210 7.09 -22.51 9.47
CA ASP A 210 8.14 -22.45 8.46
C ASP A 210 8.57 -23.85 7.98
N ASP A 211 8.59 -24.85 8.86
CA ASP A 211 8.90 -26.24 8.49
C ASP A 211 7.86 -26.84 7.52
N LEU A 212 6.59 -26.45 7.68
CA LEU A 212 5.53 -26.87 6.76
C LEU A 212 5.69 -26.17 5.41
N MET A 213 6.00 -24.88 5.40
CA MET A 213 6.28 -24.13 4.17
C MET A 213 7.50 -24.68 3.43
N LEU A 214 8.56 -25.03 4.16
CA LEU A 214 9.74 -25.69 3.61
C LEU A 214 9.37 -27.04 2.98
N SER A 215 8.60 -27.86 3.70
CA SER A 215 8.15 -29.16 3.21
C SER A 215 7.30 -29.03 1.94
N ILE A 216 6.39 -28.05 1.89
CA ILE A 216 5.57 -27.75 0.71
C ILE A 216 6.45 -27.30 -0.46
N LEU A 217 7.39 -26.36 -0.23
CA LEU A 217 8.29 -25.88 -1.26
C LEU A 217 9.06 -27.05 -1.89
N VAL A 218 9.76 -27.86 -1.08
CA VAL A 218 10.54 -29.01 -1.56
C VAL A 218 9.66 -29.99 -2.33
N LYS A 219 8.47 -30.34 -1.81
CA LYS A 219 7.51 -31.22 -2.51
C LYS A 219 7.08 -30.67 -3.86
N SER A 220 6.93 -29.36 -3.99
CA SER A 220 6.49 -28.70 -5.21
C SER A 220 7.60 -28.54 -6.26
N LEU A 221 8.88 -28.77 -5.95
CA LEU A 221 9.95 -28.68 -6.96
C LEU A 221 9.91 -29.86 -7.94
N PRO A 222 10.47 -29.74 -9.16
CA PRO A 222 10.69 -30.88 -10.05
C PRO A 222 11.63 -31.91 -9.39
N LYS A 223 11.42 -33.21 -9.67
CA LYS A 223 12.18 -34.31 -9.02
C LYS A 223 13.70 -34.16 -9.04
N ALA A 224 14.26 -33.73 -10.18
CA ALA A 224 15.70 -33.51 -10.30
C ALA A 224 16.23 -32.44 -9.32
N LEU A 225 15.46 -31.36 -9.17
CA LEU A 225 15.78 -30.28 -8.25
C LEU A 225 15.55 -30.69 -6.79
N GLN A 226 14.52 -31.49 -6.50
CA GLN A 226 14.32 -32.05 -5.16
C GLN A 226 15.55 -32.82 -4.68
N THR A 227 16.11 -33.70 -5.52
CA THR A 227 17.30 -34.47 -5.17
C THR A 227 18.51 -33.56 -4.92
N HIS A 228 18.72 -32.54 -5.77
CA HIS A 228 19.81 -31.58 -5.58
C HIS A 228 19.70 -30.83 -4.26
N ILE A 229 18.51 -30.31 -3.95
CA ILE A 229 18.24 -29.57 -2.73
C ILE A 229 18.37 -30.48 -1.49
N GLN A 230 17.82 -31.69 -1.52
CA GLN A 230 17.92 -32.64 -0.39
C GLN A 230 19.37 -32.99 -0.04
N LEU A 231 20.27 -33.06 -1.03
CA LEU A 231 21.69 -33.31 -0.80
C LEU A 231 22.43 -32.10 -0.18
N GLN A 232 21.90 -30.89 -0.38
CA GLN A 232 22.47 -29.64 0.15
C GLN A 232 21.84 -29.21 1.49
N MET A 233 20.66 -29.75 1.81
CA MET A 233 19.97 -29.47 3.06
C MET A 233 20.70 -30.11 4.26
N THR A 234 20.75 -29.37 5.34
CA THR A 234 21.19 -29.78 6.68
C THR A 234 20.02 -29.71 7.68
N GLU A 235 20.19 -30.25 8.89
CA GLU A 235 19.16 -30.27 9.95
C GLU A 235 18.66 -28.88 10.37
N HIS A 236 19.41 -27.81 10.07
CA HIS A 236 19.05 -26.43 10.41
C HIS A 236 18.62 -25.60 9.20
N SER A 237 18.31 -26.25 8.08
CA SER A 237 17.95 -25.54 6.86
C SER A 237 16.63 -24.81 7.02
N THR A 238 16.67 -23.50 6.80
CA THR A 238 15.49 -22.64 6.87
C THR A 238 14.83 -22.50 5.50
N TYR A 239 13.56 -22.08 5.50
CA TYR A 239 12.85 -21.75 4.26
C TYR A 239 13.62 -20.74 3.39
N ALA A 240 14.20 -19.70 4.01
CA ALA A 240 14.95 -18.66 3.31
C ALA A 240 16.19 -19.21 2.60
N GLN A 241 16.94 -20.09 3.26
CA GLN A 241 18.13 -20.73 2.67
C GLN A 241 17.76 -21.63 1.50
N VAL A 242 16.71 -22.45 1.64
CA VAL A 242 16.28 -23.35 0.56
C VAL A 242 15.70 -22.58 -0.63
N ARG A 243 14.97 -21.49 -0.37
CA ARG A 243 14.53 -20.55 -1.40
C ARG A 243 15.71 -20.01 -2.19
N GLU A 244 16.77 -19.57 -1.53
CA GLU A 244 17.98 -19.06 -2.18
C GLU A 244 18.67 -20.14 -3.02
N LEU A 245 18.80 -21.37 -2.51
CA LEU A 245 19.36 -22.50 -3.25
C LEU A 245 18.56 -22.79 -4.53
N VAL A 246 17.23 -22.82 -4.45
CA VAL A 246 16.34 -23.04 -5.61
C VAL A 246 16.54 -21.96 -6.67
N LEU A 247 16.64 -20.69 -6.26
CA LEU A 247 16.86 -19.57 -7.17
C LEU A 247 18.27 -19.58 -7.77
N SER A 248 19.29 -19.98 -7.00
CA SER A 248 20.65 -20.15 -7.53
C SER A 248 20.70 -21.23 -8.62
N TYR A 249 19.95 -22.32 -8.45
CA TYR A 249 19.85 -23.37 -9.45
C TYR A 249 19.25 -22.83 -10.76
N GLU A 250 18.18 -22.03 -10.68
CA GLU A 250 17.60 -21.37 -11.86
C GLU A 250 18.63 -20.50 -12.59
N SER A 251 19.40 -19.69 -11.85
CA SER A 251 20.41 -18.80 -12.43
C SER A 251 21.55 -19.54 -13.13
N VAL A 252 21.91 -20.74 -12.67
CA VAL A 252 22.98 -21.56 -13.24
C VAL A 252 22.49 -22.39 -14.43
N THR A 253 21.21 -22.76 -14.45
CA THR A 253 20.63 -23.65 -15.47
C THR A 253 19.86 -22.94 -16.57
N THR A 254 19.59 -21.64 -16.42
CA THR A 254 19.08 -20.80 -17.51
C THR A 254 20.18 -20.54 -18.54
N THR A 255 20.30 -21.44 -19.52
CA THR A 255 21.01 -21.16 -20.76
C THR A 255 20.30 -20.01 -21.46
N TRP A 256 20.97 -18.87 -21.64
CA TRP A 256 20.52 -17.81 -22.52
C TRP A 256 20.18 -18.45 -23.88
N PRO A 257 18.95 -18.28 -24.40
CA PRO A 257 18.64 -18.78 -25.73
C PRO A 257 19.66 -18.16 -26.68
N ASN A 258 20.45 -19.03 -27.30
CA ASN A 258 21.45 -18.65 -28.27
C ASN A 258 20.70 -17.87 -29.35
N VAL A 259 20.89 -16.55 -29.39
CA VAL A 259 20.35 -15.73 -30.47
C VAL A 259 21.11 -16.18 -31.70
N GLU A 260 20.50 -17.08 -32.47
CA GLU A 260 21.01 -17.42 -33.79
C GLU A 260 21.14 -16.11 -34.56
N PRO A 261 22.36 -15.76 -35.04
CA PRO A 261 22.50 -14.63 -35.93
C PRO A 261 21.58 -14.87 -37.13
N PRO A 262 20.84 -13.86 -37.61
CA PRO A 262 19.91 -14.04 -38.72
C PRO A 262 20.65 -14.64 -39.91
N ASP A 263 20.31 -15.89 -40.21
CA ASP A 263 20.75 -16.59 -41.40
C ASP A 263 19.95 -16.02 -42.58
N GLU A 264 20.66 -15.76 -43.67
CA GLU A 264 20.17 -15.25 -44.97
C GLU A 264 19.94 -13.73 -45.09
N LEU A 265 21.02 -13.03 -45.46
CA LEU A 265 20.93 -11.88 -46.35
C LEU A 265 20.40 -12.39 -47.73
N PRO A 266 19.29 -11.87 -48.26
CA PRO A 266 18.79 -12.31 -49.56
C PRO A 266 19.75 -11.87 -50.67
N ALA A 267 20.47 -12.85 -51.23
CA ALA A 267 21.22 -12.72 -52.48
C ALA A 267 20.27 -12.89 -53.67
N ALA A 268 19.79 -11.78 -54.24
CA ALA A 268 19.50 -11.61 -55.67
C ALA A 268 18.97 -10.20 -55.93
N ALA A 269 19.89 -9.28 -56.22
CA ALA A 269 19.60 -8.08 -57.00
C ALA A 269 19.75 -8.44 -58.49
N GLU A 270 18.66 -8.91 -59.07
CA GLU A 270 18.40 -9.00 -60.52
C GLU A 270 16.94 -8.54 -60.61
N GLU A 271 16.61 -7.33 -61.06
CA GLU A 271 16.69 -6.88 -62.44
C GLU A 271 16.91 -5.35 -62.48
N ALA A 272 17.96 -4.93 -63.19
CA ALA A 272 18.14 -3.55 -63.62
C ALA A 272 17.45 -3.37 -64.98
N GLU A 273 16.16 -3.02 -64.98
CA GLU A 273 15.53 -2.40 -66.16
C GLU A 273 15.88 -0.90 -66.18
N LEU A 274 16.91 -0.56 -66.96
CA LEU A 274 17.22 0.81 -67.37
C LEU A 274 16.29 1.22 -68.52
N PRO A 275 15.52 2.31 -68.41
CA PRO A 275 14.79 2.84 -69.55
C PRO A 275 15.73 3.54 -70.54
N VAL A 276 15.73 3.05 -71.78
CA VAL A 276 16.35 3.69 -72.96
C VAL A 276 15.41 4.79 -73.49
N ALA A 277 15.90 6.03 -73.55
CA ALA A 277 15.55 7.05 -74.56
C ALA A 277 16.46 8.29 -74.33
N GLU A 278 17.53 8.41 -75.10
CA GLU A 278 17.67 9.34 -76.24
C GLU A 278 18.19 10.73 -75.85
N ARG A 279 19.38 11.06 -76.37
CA ARG A 279 19.96 12.41 -76.37
C ARG A 279 19.17 13.32 -77.30
N PRO A 280 19.20 14.63 -77.04
CA PRO A 280 19.37 15.60 -78.09
C PRO A 280 20.65 16.41 -77.92
N ASP A 281 21.11 16.97 -79.05
CA ASP A 281 22.34 17.74 -79.28
C ASP A 281 22.57 18.95 -78.37
#